data_AF-A0A944RDZ6-F1
#
_entry.id   AF-A0A944RDZ6-F1
#
_cell.length_a   1.000
_cell.length_b   1.000
_cell.length_c   1.000
_cell.angle_alpha   90.00
_cell.angle_beta   90.00
_cell.angle_gamma   90.00
#
_symmetry.space_group_name_H-M   'P 1'
#
loop_
_entity.id
_entity.type
_entity.pdbx_description
1 polymer ?
#
loop_
_entity_poly.entity_id
_entity_poly.type
_entity_poly.pdbx_seq_one_letter_code
_entity_poly.pdbx_strand_id
1 'polypeptide(L)'
;MNRPIHFEILADSPQKISEFYKKIFDWEVNAWGKDATYLMVKTGPEDEVGVDSAIMGREFKQAVINTHDVADLEGTIKQVEANGGN
;
A
#
# COMPACT_ATOMS: atom_id res chain seq x y z
N MET A 1 -12.54 -2.68 -9.49
CA MET A 1 -12.29 -4.14 -9.41
C MET A 1 -12.35 -4.53 -7.95
N ASN A 2 -13.28 -5.39 -7.50
CA ASN A 2 -13.48 -5.70 -6.07
C ASN A 2 -12.34 -6.55 -5.45
N ARG A 3 -11.10 -6.02 -5.45
CA ARG A 3 -9.87 -6.66 -4.96
C ARG A 3 -8.89 -5.58 -4.46
N PRO A 4 -7.88 -5.96 -3.65
CA PRO A 4 -6.75 -5.08 -3.37
C PRO A 4 -6.04 -4.63 -4.65
N ILE A 5 -5.67 -3.35 -4.68
CA ILE A 5 -4.90 -2.74 -5.79
C ILE A 5 -3.61 -2.07 -5.32
N HIS A 6 -3.45 -1.85 -4.02
CA HIS A 6 -2.28 -1.20 -3.42
C HIS A 6 -2.16 -1.64 -1.96
N PHE A 7 -0.95 -1.57 -1.42
CA PHE A 7 -0.73 -1.77 0.01
C PHE A 7 0.37 -0.85 0.54
N GLU A 8 0.24 -0.43 1.79
CA GLU A 8 1.25 0.34 2.49
C GLU A 8 1.89 -0.48 3.61
N ILE A 9 3.21 -0.59 3.59
CA ILE A 9 4.00 -1.13 4.70
C ILE A 9 4.31 0.01 5.68
N LEU A 10 3.89 -0.14 6.93
CA LEU A 10 4.16 0.84 7.97
C LEU A 10 5.48 0.53 8.68
N ALA A 11 6.38 1.51 8.71
CA ALA A 11 7.69 1.38 9.32
C ALA A 11 8.08 2.59 10.17
N ASP A 12 8.83 2.34 11.23
CA ASP A 12 9.39 3.40 12.09
C ASP A 12 10.49 4.18 11.34
N SER A 13 11.11 3.56 10.34
CA SER A 13 12.05 4.20 9.43
C SER A 13 11.79 3.73 7.99
N PRO A 14 10.94 4.45 7.24
CA PRO A 14 10.59 4.12 5.85
C PRO A 14 11.81 3.92 4.95
N GLN A 15 12.85 4.74 5.13
CA GLN A 15 14.08 4.66 4.33
C GLN A 15 14.89 3.40 4.64
N LYS A 16 15.00 2.98 5.92
CA LYS A 16 15.73 1.75 6.25
C LYS A 16 15.04 0.52 5.69
N ILE A 17 13.71 0.48 5.77
CA ILE A 17 12.96 -0.67 5.28
C ILE A 17 12.90 -0.68 3.74
N SER A 18 12.85 0.48 3.08
CA SER A 18 12.90 0.52 1.62
C SER A 18 14.23 -0.02 1.07
N GLU A 19 15.37 0.32 1.69
CA GLU A 19 16.67 -0.25 1.31
C GLU A 19 16.75 -1.77 1.53
N PHE A 20 16.06 -2.30 2.55
CA PHE A 20 15.93 -3.74 2.75
C PHE A 20 15.18 -4.41 1.57
N TYR A 21 14.01 -3.88 1.19
CA TYR A 21 13.22 -4.45 0.10
C TYR A 21 13.90 -4.29 -1.27
N LYS A 22 14.54 -3.14 -1.53
CA LYS A 22 15.42 -2.96 -2.70
C LYS A 22 16.48 -4.05 -2.80
N LYS A 23 17.18 -4.34 -1.70
CA LYS A 23 18.30 -5.29 -1.71
C LYS A 23 17.87 -6.74 -1.90
N ILE A 24 16.69 -7.13 -1.42
CA ILE A 24 16.25 -8.53 -1.40
C ILE A 24 15.39 -8.88 -2.61
N PHE A 25 14.57 -7.92 -3.06
CA PHE A 25 13.56 -8.15 -4.08
C PHE A 25 13.72 -7.24 -5.30
N ASP A 26 14.77 -6.41 -5.34
CA ASP A 26 15.03 -5.47 -6.43
C ASP A 26 13.86 -4.49 -6.70
N TRP A 27 13.05 -4.20 -5.67
CA TRP A 27 11.94 -3.26 -5.78
C TRP A 27 12.41 -1.84 -6.08
N GLU A 28 11.71 -1.13 -6.97
CA GLU A 28 12.02 0.27 -7.26
C GLU A 28 11.30 1.16 -6.25
N VAL A 29 11.98 2.19 -5.72
CA VAL A 29 11.39 3.06 -4.69
C VAL A 29 11.62 4.52 -5.01
N ASN A 30 10.54 5.30 -5.03
CA ASN A 30 10.53 6.73 -5.33
C ASN A 30 9.76 7.49 -4.27
N ALA A 31 10.25 8.67 -3.85
CA ALA A 31 9.51 9.52 -2.92
C ALA A 31 8.25 10.09 -3.59
N TRP A 32 7.13 10.08 -2.86
CA TRP A 32 5.90 10.73 -3.30
C TRP A 32 5.91 12.20 -2.87
N GLY A 33 5.99 13.11 -3.84
CA GLY A 33 6.06 14.53 -3.57
C GLY A 33 7.43 14.99 -3.03
N LYS A 34 7.45 16.12 -2.32
CA LYS A 34 8.69 16.74 -1.82
C LYS A 34 9.14 16.19 -0.47
N ASP A 35 8.18 15.74 0.34
CA ASP A 35 8.44 15.23 1.68
C ASP A 35 8.64 13.72 1.58
N ALA A 36 9.85 13.25 1.85
CA ALA A 36 10.26 11.84 1.69
C ALA A 36 9.65 10.89 2.75
N THR A 37 8.46 11.20 3.28
CA THR A 37 7.78 10.42 4.33
C THR A 37 6.90 9.30 3.77
N TYR A 38 6.49 9.43 2.51
CA TYR A 38 5.73 8.41 1.77
C TYR A 38 6.53 7.97 0.53
N LEU A 39 6.86 6.70 0.46
CA LEU A 39 7.71 6.13 -0.58
C LEU A 39 6.87 5.20 -1.46
N MET A 40 6.66 5.56 -2.73
CA MET A 40 6.06 4.68 -3.73
C MET A 40 7.02 3.55 -4.07
N VAL A 41 6.48 2.35 -4.21
CA VAL A 41 7.23 1.12 -4.47
C VAL A 41 6.64 0.41 -5.68
N LYS A 42 7.47 0.17 -6.69
CA LYS A 42 7.15 -0.75 -7.79
C LYS A 42 7.64 -2.14 -7.43
N THR A 43 6.74 -3.13 -7.40
CA THR A 43 7.05 -4.48 -6.91
C THR A 43 7.40 -5.47 -8.03
N GLY A 44 7.14 -5.10 -9.29
CA GLY A 44 7.44 -5.89 -10.49
C GLY A 44 6.98 -5.19 -11.78
N PRO A 45 7.08 -5.88 -12.93
CA PRO A 45 6.56 -5.40 -14.21
C PRO A 45 5.03 -5.22 -14.21
N GLU A 46 4.53 -4.27 -15.01
CA GLU A 46 3.08 -3.93 -15.05
C GLU A 46 2.22 -5.00 -15.74
N ASP A 47 2.83 -5.84 -16.58
CA ASP A 47 2.18 -6.94 -17.31
C ASP A 47 2.18 -8.27 -16.53
N GLU A 48 2.80 -8.30 -15.34
CA GLU A 48 2.82 -9.47 -14.46
C GLU A 48 1.77 -9.38 -13.35
N VAL A 49 1.47 -10.54 -12.73
CA VAL A 49 0.54 -10.59 -11.61
C VAL A 49 1.20 -9.99 -10.37
N GLY A 50 0.64 -8.90 -9.86
CA GLY A 50 1.11 -8.24 -8.66
C GLY A 50 0.29 -6.98 -8.37
N VAL A 51 0.70 -6.25 -7.33
CA VAL A 51 0.25 -4.90 -7.04
C VAL A 51 1.44 -4.08 -6.57
N ASP A 52 1.50 -2.82 -6.99
CA ASP A 52 2.47 -1.87 -6.45
C ASP A 52 2.11 -1.50 -5.00
N SER A 53 3.05 -0.87 -4.32
CA SER A 53 2.94 -0.59 -2.89
C SER A 53 3.47 0.78 -2.51
N ALA A 54 3.36 1.11 -1.24
CA ALA A 54 4.15 2.15 -0.64
C ALA A 54 4.74 1.72 0.71
N ILE A 55 5.75 2.46 1.14
CA ILE A 55 6.27 2.41 2.50
C ILE A 55 6.06 3.79 3.11
N MET A 56 5.44 3.83 4.28
CA MET A 56 5.19 5.08 4.99
C MET A 56 5.56 4.99 6.47
N GLY A 57 5.67 6.15 7.11
CA GLY A 57 5.85 6.26 8.55
C GLY A 57 4.74 5.54 9.31
N ARG A 58 5.07 4.94 10.47
CA ARG A 58 4.07 4.28 11.31
C ARG A 58 3.14 5.31 11.96
N GLU A 59 1.97 5.52 11.34
CA GLU A 59 0.89 6.37 11.86
C GLU A 59 -0.25 5.55 12.50
N PHE A 60 -0.33 4.28 12.12
CA PHE A 60 -1.36 3.35 12.58
C PHE A 60 -0.75 2.13 13.29
N LYS A 61 -1.56 1.40 14.05
CA LYS A 61 -1.10 0.18 14.76
C LYS A 61 -0.94 -1.00 13.81
N GLN A 62 -1.61 -0.97 12.68
CA GLN A 62 -1.57 -1.97 11.63
C GLN A 62 -0.16 -2.05 11.04
N ALA A 63 0.30 -3.26 10.73
CA ALA A 63 1.60 -3.45 10.07
C ALA A 63 1.53 -3.10 8.57
N VAL A 64 0.40 -3.42 7.94
CA VAL A 64 0.12 -3.18 6.53
C VAL A 64 -1.31 -2.65 6.38
N ILE A 65 -1.49 -1.68 5.49
CA ILE A 65 -2.79 -1.21 5.04
C ILE A 65 -3.01 -1.71 3.62
N ASN A 66 -4.21 -2.17 3.29
CA ASN A 66 -4.57 -2.56 1.92
C ASN A 66 -5.60 -1.58 1.38
N THR A 67 -5.37 -1.08 0.18
CA THR A 67 -6.37 -0.29 -0.56
C THR A 67 -7.13 -1.21 -1.50
N HIS A 68 -8.46 -1.20 -1.38
CA HIS A 68 -9.34 -1.89 -2.32
C HIS A 68 -9.94 -0.88 -3.30
N ASP A 69 -9.88 -1.21 -4.58
CA ASP A 69 -10.64 -0.49 -5.60
C ASP A 69 -12.09 -0.99 -5.57
N VAL A 70 -13.05 -0.07 -5.63
CA VAL A 70 -14.47 -0.40 -5.57
C VAL A 70 -15.22 0.46 -6.57
N ALA A 71 -16.23 -0.12 -7.23
CA ALA A 71 -16.99 0.60 -8.27
C ALA A 71 -17.88 1.71 -7.70
N ASP A 72 -18.35 1.54 -6.45
CA ASP A 72 -19.20 2.48 -5.73
C ASP A 72 -18.79 2.46 -4.26
N LEU A 73 -18.15 3.54 -3.80
CA LEU A 73 -17.65 3.65 -2.43
C LEU A 73 -18.80 3.61 -1.41
N GLU A 74 -19.83 4.43 -1.61
CA GLU A 74 -20.97 4.54 -0.69
C GLU A 74 -21.78 3.25 -0.64
N GLY A 75 -22.02 2.64 -1.81
CA GLY A 75 -22.67 1.34 -1.90
C GLY A 75 -21.88 0.24 -1.20
N THR A 76 -20.55 0.26 -1.33
CA THR A 76 -19.67 -0.72 -0.68
C THR A 76 -19.65 -0.54 0.84
N ILE A 77 -19.58 0.70 1.34
CA ILE A 77 -19.64 0.98 2.80
C ILE A 77 -20.92 0.42 3.41
N LYS A 78 -22.08 0.65 2.78
CA LYS A 78 -23.36 0.09 3.24
C LYS A 78 -23.35 -1.44 3.28
N GLN A 79 -22.74 -2.10 2.30
CA GLN A 79 -22.59 -3.55 2.29
C GLN A 79 -21.66 -4.03 3.42
N VAL A 80 -20.56 -3.33 3.68
CA VAL A 80 -19.65 -3.65 4.78
C VAL A 80 -20.39 -3.59 6.12
N GLU A 81 -21.12 -2.50 6.39
CA GLU A 81 -21.92 -2.33 7.61
C GLU A 81 -23.00 -3.41 7.75
N ALA A 82 -23.75 -3.68 6.67
CA ALA A 82 -24.80 -4.70 6.66
C ALA A 82 -24.29 -6.12 6.92
N ASN A 83 -22.99 -6.36 6.69
CA ASN A 83 -22.32 -7.64 6.93
C ASN A 83 -21.41 -7.63 8.17
N GLY A 84 -21.56 -6.64 9.06
CA GLY A 84 -20.91 -6.61 10.38
C GLY A 84 -19.52 -5.98 10.43
N GLY A 85 -19.08 -5.31 9.35
CA GLY A 85 -17.91 -4.43 9.40
C GLY A 85 -18.24 -3.07 10.02
N ASN A 86 -17.22 -2.39 10.56
CA ASN A 86 -17.36 -1.12 11.27
C ASN A 86 -16.12 -0.21 11.15
#